data_AF-A0A517D8I0-F1
#
_entry.id   AF-A0A517D8I0-F1
#
_cell.length_a   1.000
_cell.length_b   1.000
_cell.length_c   1.000
_cell.angle_alpha   90.00
_cell.angle_beta   90.00
_cell.angle_gamma   90.00
#
_symmetry.space_group_name_H-M   'P 1'
#
loop_
_entity.id
_entity.type
_entity.pdbx_description
1 polymer ?
#
loop_
_entity_poly.entity_id
_entity_poly.type
_entity_poly.pdbx_seq_one_letter_code
_entity_poly.pdbx_strand_id
1 'polypeptide(L)'
;MSKKIYRILDRSNGTYISMVAGMMRSEKYTKADSAYVYNKQQATEIMKIANRAQQAMLKDKNLPKELRDALSAQDLVLIEIELKDVRLSLAEVVQALEAAKAKRISQKQAFKNAQWERIRRYSNYYTYDNTTPSHKYIYMHDFF
;
A
#
# COMPACT_ATOMS: atom_id res chain seq x y z
N MET A 1 2.17 -22.12 -5.76
CA MET A 1 2.59 -21.14 -4.73
C MET A 1 1.62 -19.97 -4.74
N SER A 2 1.01 -19.60 -3.61
CA SER A 2 0.18 -18.39 -3.54
C SER A 2 1.07 -17.15 -3.66
N LYS A 3 0.67 -16.18 -4.50
CA LYS A 3 1.33 -14.87 -4.51
C LYS A 3 0.96 -14.17 -3.21
N LYS A 4 1.96 -13.90 -2.36
CA LYS A 4 1.80 -13.16 -1.11
C LYS A 4 1.99 -11.66 -1.36
N ILE A 5 1.24 -10.86 -0.63
CA ILE A 5 1.32 -9.40 -0.65
C ILE A 5 1.56 -8.89 0.76
N TYR A 6 2.28 -7.78 0.87
CA TYR A 6 2.83 -7.28 2.12
C TYR A 6 2.54 -5.80 2.32
N ARG A 7 2.42 -5.39 3.59
CA ARG A 7 2.45 -4.01 4.05
C ARG A 7 3.55 -3.82 5.10
N ILE A 8 3.94 -2.58 5.32
CA ILE A 8 4.83 -2.22 6.43
C ILE A 8 3.96 -1.60 7.54
N LEU A 9 3.99 -2.18 8.73
CA LEU A 9 3.25 -1.71 9.91
C LEU A 9 4.26 -1.19 10.93
N ASP A 10 4.01 0.00 11.46
CA ASP A 10 4.62 0.48 12.70
C ASP A 10 3.79 -0.02 13.88
N ARG A 11 4.31 -1.02 14.60
CA ARG A 11 3.58 -1.65 15.72
C ARG A 11 3.41 -0.70 16.90
N SER A 12 4.26 0.31 17.02
CA SER A 12 4.22 1.26 18.14
C SER A 12 2.94 2.10 18.18
N ASN A 13 2.34 2.36 17.01
CA ASN A 13 1.23 3.30 16.87
C ASN A 13 0.13 2.80 15.91
N GLY A 14 0.27 1.59 15.36
CA GLY A 14 -0.68 0.98 14.44
C GLY A 14 -0.73 1.62 13.06
N THR A 15 0.29 2.38 12.68
CA THR A 15 0.31 3.13 11.42
C THR A 15 1.03 2.35 10.33
N TYR A 16 0.47 2.35 9.13
CA TYR A 16 1.08 1.72 7.97
C TYR A 16 2.01 2.68 7.27
N ILE A 17 3.21 2.19 6.95
CA ILE A 17 4.16 2.90 6.11
C ILE A 17 3.99 2.40 4.68
N SER A 18 3.91 3.34 3.74
CA SER A 18 3.71 3.05 2.33
C SER A 18 4.58 3.96 1.49
N MET A 19 4.90 3.53 0.27
CA MET A 19 5.57 4.34 -0.73
C MET A 19 4.72 4.34 -2.00
N VAL A 20 4.38 5.53 -2.48
CA VAL A 20 3.63 5.73 -3.73
C VAL A 20 4.31 6.85 -4.49
N ALA A 21 4.64 6.59 -5.76
CA ALA A 21 5.37 7.51 -6.63
C ALA A 21 6.66 8.04 -5.97
N GLY A 22 7.42 7.16 -5.32
CA GLY A 22 8.66 7.52 -4.61
C GLY A 22 8.48 8.33 -3.31
N MET A 23 7.24 8.67 -2.91
CA MET A 23 6.97 9.41 -1.68
C MET A 23 6.55 8.47 -0.55
N MET A 24 7.19 8.59 0.62
CA MET A 24 6.79 7.87 1.83
C MET A 24 5.53 8.48 2.44
N ARG A 25 4.63 7.62 2.93
CA ARG A 25 3.38 7.98 3.58
C ARG A 25 3.17 7.15 4.84
N SER A 26 2.40 7.73 5.75
CA SER A 26 2.05 7.15 7.05
C SER A 26 0.52 7.23 7.22
N GLU A 27 -0.16 6.10 7.34
CA GLU A 27 -1.63 6.01 7.27
C GLU A 27 -2.23 5.00 8.25
N LYS A 28 -3.36 5.31 8.89
CA LYS A 28 -3.99 4.45 9.92
C LYS A 28 -5.10 3.51 9.41
N TYR A 29 -5.21 3.27 8.10
CA TYR A 29 -6.32 2.49 7.54
C TYR A 29 -6.13 0.97 7.69
N THR A 30 -7.18 0.29 8.17
CA THR A 30 -7.24 -1.18 8.31
C THR A 30 -7.40 -1.90 6.97
N LYS A 31 -8.15 -1.33 6.03
CA LYS A 31 -8.29 -1.86 4.66
C LYS A 31 -7.15 -1.34 3.78
N ALA A 32 -6.67 -2.18 2.87
CA ALA A 32 -5.55 -1.84 2.00
C ALA A 32 -6.05 -1.31 0.64
N ASP A 33 -5.57 -0.14 0.22
CA ASP A 33 -5.56 0.17 -1.21
C ASP A 33 -4.49 -0.71 -1.88
N SER A 34 -4.79 -1.19 -3.08
CA SER A 34 -3.83 -1.84 -3.96
C SER A 34 -2.53 -1.04 -4.19
N ALA A 35 -2.56 0.29 -4.11
CA ALA A 35 -1.37 1.14 -4.19
C ALA A 35 -0.43 0.96 -2.99
N TYR A 36 -0.92 0.36 -1.89
CA TYR A 36 -0.19 0.17 -0.63
C TYR A 36 0.15 -1.28 -0.34
N VAL A 37 0.01 -2.19 -1.31
CA VAL A 37 0.43 -3.57 -1.15
C VAL A 37 1.57 -3.89 -2.09
N TYR A 38 2.55 -4.60 -1.55
CA TYR A 38 3.84 -4.80 -2.19
C TYR A 38 4.17 -6.28 -2.27
N ASN A 39 5.01 -6.64 -3.23
CA ASN A 39 5.72 -7.91 -3.10
C ASN A 39 6.77 -7.81 -1.97
N LYS A 40 7.33 -8.95 -1.54
CA LYS A 40 8.27 -9.00 -0.40
C LYS A 40 9.51 -8.12 -0.62
N GLN A 41 10.04 -8.08 -1.85
CA GLN A 41 11.23 -7.30 -2.18
C GLN A 41 10.96 -5.80 -2.03
N GLN A 42 9.90 -5.30 -2.67
CA GLN A 42 9.46 -3.91 -2.57
C GLN A 42 9.18 -3.50 -1.11
N ALA A 43 8.44 -4.32 -0.35
CA ALA A 43 8.13 -4.03 1.05
C ALA A 43 9.41 -3.93 1.90
N THR A 44 10.36 -4.83 1.67
CA THR A 44 11.66 -4.83 2.36
C THR A 44 12.47 -3.57 2.02
N GLU A 45 12.43 -3.13 0.77
CA GLU A 45 13.13 -1.92 0.33
C GLU A 45 12.53 -0.66 0.96
N ILE A 46 11.19 -0.53 0.98
CA ILE A 46 10.50 0.57 1.67
C ILE A 46 10.87 0.61 3.14
N MET A 47 10.83 -0.54 3.82
CA MET A 47 11.20 -0.63 5.24
C MET A 47 12.66 -0.20 5.48
N LYS A 48 13.59 -0.58 4.59
CA LYS A 48 14.99 -0.13 4.66
C LYS A 48 15.12 1.38 4.46
N ILE A 49 14.38 1.96 3.52
CA ILE A 49 14.37 3.41 3.27
C ILE A 49 13.81 4.16 4.47
N ALA A 50 12.69 3.70 5.03
CA ALA A 50 12.07 4.29 6.21
C ALA A 50 13.02 4.25 7.42
N ASN A 51 13.65 3.10 7.70
CA ASN A 51 14.64 2.99 8.77
C ASN A 51 15.86 3.90 8.53
N ARG A 52 16.36 4.01 7.29
CA ARG A 52 17.47 4.94 6.98
C ARG A 52 17.08 6.39 7.22
N ALA A 53 15.88 6.79 6.81
CA ALA A 53 15.37 8.14 7.05
C ALA A 53 15.21 8.44 8.54
N GLN A 54 14.61 7.51 9.31
CA GLN A 54 14.50 7.58 10.77
C GLN A 54 15.88 7.78 11.42
N GLN A 55 16.88 6.96 11.07
CA GLN A 55 18.23 7.07 11.61
C GLN A 55 18.92 8.39 11.23
N ALA A 56 18.64 8.94 10.04
CA ALA A 56 19.15 10.25 9.65
C ALA A 56 18.50 11.37 10.49
N MET A 57 17.19 11.32 10.69
CA MET A 57 16.46 12.31 11.51
C MET A 57 16.89 12.27 12.98
N LEU A 58 17.13 11.09 13.55
CA LEU A 58 17.58 10.95 14.94
C LEU A 58 18.97 11.56 15.20
N LYS A 59 19.80 11.73 14.15
CA LYS A 59 21.10 12.41 14.25
C LYS A 59 20.96 13.94 14.31
N ASP A 60 19.79 14.49 13.99
CA ASP A 60 19.55 15.92 14.09
C ASP A 60 19.47 16.33 15.58
N LYS A 61 20.40 17.21 15.98
CA LYS A 61 20.49 17.72 17.35
C LYS A 61 19.31 18.63 17.70
N ASN A 62 18.71 19.29 16.71
CA ASN A 62 17.62 20.24 16.86
C ASN A 62 16.24 19.57 16.79
N LEU A 63 16.20 18.24 16.70
CA LEU A 63 14.94 17.49 16.66
C LEU A 63 14.15 17.68 17.97
N PRO A 64 12.88 18.12 17.91
CA PRO A 64 12.03 18.24 19.10
C PRO A 64 11.96 16.92 19.87
N LYS A 65 11.99 16.98 21.22
CA LYS A 65 12.02 15.80 22.08
C LYS A 65 10.89 14.82 21.79
N GLU A 66 9.65 15.32 21.65
CA GLU A 66 8.48 14.49 21.35
C GLU A 66 8.65 13.72 20.03
N LEU A 67 9.21 14.37 19.01
CA LEU A 67 9.49 13.75 17.72
C LEU A 67 10.64 12.73 17.82
N ARG A 68 11.67 13.02 18.62
CA ARG A 68 12.77 12.09 18.89
C ARG A 68 12.27 10.84 19.61
N ASP A 69 11.42 10.99 20.61
CA ASP A 69 10.86 9.88 21.38
C ASP A 69 9.97 9.02 20.49
N ALA A 70 9.10 9.65 19.67
CA ALA A 70 8.26 8.95 18.70
C ALA A 70 9.07 8.18 17.65
N LEU A 71 10.11 8.81 17.08
CA LEU A 71 11.00 8.15 16.12
C LEU A 71 11.81 7.03 16.77
N SER A 72 12.25 7.17 18.02
CA SER A 72 13.02 6.13 18.71
C SER A 72 12.15 4.92 19.09
N ALA A 73 10.85 5.12 19.30
CA ALA A 73 9.90 4.07 19.60
C ALA A 73 9.36 3.33 18.36
N GLN A 74 9.65 3.80 17.16
CA GLN A 74 9.17 3.21 15.91
C GLN A 74 9.65 1.76 15.74
N ASP A 75 8.72 0.87 15.39
CA ASP A 75 8.95 -0.57 15.24
C ASP A 75 8.29 -1.07 13.95
N LEU A 76 9.02 -0.93 12.84
CA LEU A 76 8.56 -1.31 11.51
C LEU A 76 8.68 -2.81 11.28
N VAL A 77 7.57 -3.44 10.92
CA VAL A 77 7.52 -4.86 10.55
C VAL A 77 6.81 -5.06 9.22
N LEU A 78 7.21 -6.09 8.49
CA LEU A 78 6.48 -6.56 7.33
C LEU A 78 5.34 -7.47 7.77
N ILE A 79 4.12 -7.15 7.37
CA ILE A 79 2.96 -8.02 7.60
C ILE A 79 2.42 -8.54 6.28
N GLU A 80 2.02 -9.81 6.27
CA GLU A 80 1.30 -10.42 5.16
C GLU A 80 -0.16 -9.95 5.21
N ILE A 81 -0.70 -9.58 4.05
CA ILE A 81 -2.09 -9.12 3.91
C ILE A 81 -2.88 -10.16 3.11
N GLU A 82 -4.11 -10.42 3.54
CA GLU A 82 -5.00 -11.28 2.79
C GLU A 82 -5.58 -10.53 1.59
N LEU A 83 -5.68 -11.18 0.44
CA LEU A 83 -6.20 -10.54 -0.78
C LEU A 83 -7.59 -9.91 -0.58
N LYS A 84 -8.43 -10.51 0.28
CA LYS A 84 -9.77 -9.99 0.60
C LYS A 84 -9.76 -8.61 1.26
N ASP A 85 -8.64 -8.22 1.88
CA ASP A 85 -8.50 -6.93 2.58
C ASP A 85 -8.14 -5.80 1.60
N VAL A 86 -7.83 -6.14 0.35
CA VAL A 86 -7.63 -5.18 -0.74
C VAL A 86 -8.99 -4.64 -1.19
N ARG A 87 -9.17 -3.34 -1.00
CA ARG A 87 -10.40 -2.63 -1.36
C ARG A 87 -10.50 -2.45 -2.87
N LEU A 88 -11.67 -2.73 -3.40
CA LEU A 88 -12.07 -2.39 -4.77
C LEU A 88 -12.90 -1.09 -4.75
N SER A 89 -12.80 -0.29 -5.80
CA SER A 89 -13.72 0.83 -6.02
C SER A 89 -15.09 0.33 -6.48
N LEU A 90 -16.12 1.18 -6.43
CA LEU A 90 -17.47 0.78 -6.82
C LEU A 90 -17.52 0.32 -8.29
N ALA A 91 -16.81 1.03 -9.17
CA ALA A 91 -16.71 0.68 -10.58
C ALA A 91 -16.08 -0.72 -10.78
N GLU A 92 -15.01 -1.03 -10.05
CA GLU A 92 -14.37 -2.35 -10.09
C GLU A 92 -15.26 -3.46 -9.54
N VAL A 93 -16.07 -3.17 -8.51
CA VAL A 93 -17.08 -4.10 -7.99
C VAL A 93 -18.13 -4.41 -9.06
N VAL A 94 -18.65 -3.39 -9.75
CA VAL A 94 -19.62 -3.57 -10.84
C VAL A 94 -19.01 -4.41 -11.98
N GLN A 95 -17.82 -4.05 -12.43
CA GLN A 95 -17.09 -4.79 -13.48
C GLN A 95 -16.84 -6.25 -13.07
N ALA A 96 -16.49 -6.51 -11.81
CA ALA A 96 -16.30 -7.87 -11.31
C ALA A 96 -17.61 -8.67 -11.34
N LEU A 97 -18.74 -8.06 -10.97
CA LEU A 97 -20.06 -8.72 -11.01
C LEU A 97 -20.49 -9.03 -12.45
N GLU A 98 -20.25 -8.12 -13.40
CA GLU A 98 -20.51 -8.35 -14.83
C GLU A 98 -19.61 -9.46 -15.38
N ALA A 99 -18.32 -9.44 -15.06
CA ALA A 99 -17.37 -10.47 -15.44
C ALA A 99 -17.76 -11.84 -14.87
N ALA A 100 -18.32 -11.89 -13.65
CA ALA A 100 -18.83 -13.13 -13.06
C ALA A 100 -19.91 -13.76 -13.92
N LYS A 101 -20.88 -12.95 -14.38
CA LYS A 101 -21.96 -13.39 -15.28
C LYS A 101 -21.42 -13.83 -16.64
N ALA A 102 -20.62 -12.97 -17.28
CA ALA A 102 -20.12 -13.20 -18.63
C ALA A 102 -19.21 -14.44 -18.73
N LYS A 103 -18.32 -14.63 -17.74
CA LYS A 103 -17.35 -15.74 -17.71
C LYS A 103 -17.89 -16.99 -17.00
N ARG A 104 -19.14 -16.97 -16.51
CA ARG A 104 -19.77 -18.04 -15.72
C ARG A 104 -18.89 -18.52 -14.54
N ILE A 105 -18.29 -17.57 -13.83
CA ILE A 105 -17.49 -17.84 -12.62
C ILE A 105 -18.22 -17.36 -11.37
N SER A 106 -17.85 -17.90 -10.20
CA SER A 106 -18.42 -17.42 -8.94
C SER A 106 -18.04 -15.95 -8.69
N GLN A 107 -18.93 -15.19 -8.03
CA GLN A 107 -18.64 -13.82 -7.61
C GLN A 107 -17.36 -13.75 -6.76
N LYS A 108 -17.15 -14.74 -5.87
CA LYS A 108 -15.93 -14.84 -5.06
C LYS A 108 -14.67 -14.93 -5.94
N GLN A 109 -14.71 -15.68 -7.04
CA GLN A 109 -13.58 -15.75 -7.97
C GLN A 109 -13.42 -14.45 -8.77
N ALA A 110 -14.52 -13.82 -9.19
CA ALA A 110 -14.48 -12.56 -9.91
C ALA A 110 -13.87 -11.43 -9.06
N PHE A 111 -14.26 -11.32 -7.79
CA PHE A 111 -13.64 -10.34 -6.87
C PHE A 111 -12.16 -10.60 -6.64
N LYS A 112 -11.75 -11.86 -6.45
CA LYS A 112 -10.32 -12.21 -6.37
C LYS A 112 -9.56 -11.79 -7.63
N ASN A 113 -10.14 -11.99 -8.80
CA ASN A 113 -9.52 -11.59 -10.07
C ASN A 113 -9.38 -10.06 -10.15
N ALA A 114 -10.43 -9.32 -9.83
CA ALA A 114 -10.42 -7.85 -9.80
C ALA A 114 -9.38 -7.31 -8.81
N GLN A 115 -9.27 -7.89 -7.60
CA GLN A 115 -8.24 -7.51 -6.62
C GLN A 115 -6.83 -7.71 -7.17
N TRP A 116 -6.58 -8.84 -7.84
CA TRP A 116 -5.28 -9.08 -8.49
C TRP A 116 -5.02 -8.14 -9.67
N GLU A 117 -6.02 -7.84 -10.48
CA GLU A 117 -5.90 -6.89 -11.58
C GLU A 117 -5.57 -5.49 -11.05
N ARG A 118 -6.23 -5.06 -9.96
CA ARG A 118 -5.93 -3.81 -9.28
C ARG A 118 -4.48 -3.80 -8.78
N ILE A 119 -4.05 -4.80 -8.03
CA ILE A 119 -2.65 -4.91 -7.56
C ILE A 119 -1.64 -4.81 -8.71
N ARG A 120 -1.88 -5.49 -9.84
CA ARG A 120 -0.99 -5.43 -11.00
C ARG A 120 -0.99 -4.06 -11.66
N ARG A 121 -2.13 -3.36 -11.70
CA ARG A 121 -2.23 -2.02 -12.25
C ARG A 121 -1.35 -1.04 -11.46
N TYR A 122 -1.41 -1.13 -10.13
CA TYR A 122 -0.72 -0.20 -9.24
C TYR A 122 0.69 -0.64 -8.83
N SER A 123 1.14 -1.86 -9.18
CA SER A 123 2.49 -2.34 -8.81
C SER A 123 3.62 -1.48 -9.38
N ASN A 124 3.36 -0.79 -10.49
CA ASN A 124 4.33 0.08 -11.15
C ASN A 124 4.45 1.45 -10.47
N TYR A 125 3.47 1.87 -9.67
CA TYR A 125 3.49 3.16 -8.98
C TYR A 125 4.39 3.16 -7.74
N TYR A 126 5.04 2.03 -7.46
CA TYR A 126 6.08 1.93 -6.45
C TYR A 126 7.27 2.87 -6.76
N THR A 127 7.75 2.86 -8.00
CA THR A 127 8.85 3.71 -8.48
C THR A 127 8.29 5.00 -9.08
N TYR A 128 8.92 6.14 -8.78
CA TYR A 128 8.65 7.38 -9.50
C TYR A 128 9.26 7.26 -10.90
N ASP A 129 8.41 7.25 -11.93
CA ASP A 129 8.81 7.56 -13.30
C ASP A 129 7.95 8.72 -13.83
N ASN A 130 8.40 9.36 -14.92
CA ASN A 130 7.69 10.48 -15.54
C ASN A 130 6.31 10.08 -16.12
N THR A 131 5.98 8.79 -16.11
CA THR A 131 4.69 8.24 -16.57
C THR A 131 3.75 7.89 -15.42
N THR A 132 4.21 8.00 -14.17
CA THR A 132 3.42 7.73 -12.97
C THR A 132 2.44 8.89 -12.77
N PRO A 133 1.12 8.66 -12.84
CA PRO A 133 0.14 9.73 -12.74
C PRO A 133 0.31 10.52 -11.44
N SER A 134 0.27 11.85 -11.54
CA SER A 134 0.36 12.70 -10.34
C SER A 134 -0.77 12.38 -9.35
N HIS A 135 -0.48 12.51 -8.06
CA HIS A 135 -1.34 12.08 -6.94
C HIS A 135 -2.81 12.50 -7.04
N LYS A 136 -3.13 13.64 -7.68
CA LYS A 136 -4.52 14.04 -7.95
C LYS A 136 -5.28 13.03 -8.82
N TYR A 137 -4.63 12.42 -9.81
CA TYR A 137 -5.27 11.51 -10.75
C TYR A 137 -5.64 10.16 -10.13
N ILE A 138 -4.88 9.65 -9.16
CA ILE A 138 -5.16 8.35 -8.52
C ILE A 138 -6.45 8.41 -7.68
N TYR A 139 -6.75 9.56 -7.05
CA TYR A 139 -7.94 9.72 -6.20
C TYR A 139 -9.10 10.47 -6.86
N MET A 140 -8.87 11.20 -7.96
CA MET A 140 -9.95 11.93 -8.67
C MET A 140 -10.73 11.06 -9.65
N HIS A 141 -10.22 9.90 -10.06
CA HIS A 141 -10.92 9.02 -11.01
C HIS A 141 -11.81 7.94 -10.38
N ASP A 142 -11.85 7.82 -9.04
CA ASP A 142 -12.76 6.91 -8.31
C ASP A 142 -13.96 7.67 -7.66
N PHE A 143 -14.15 8.96 -7.99
CA PHE A 143 -15.27 9.80 -7.52
C PHE A 143 -15.96 10.55 -8.67
N PHE A 144 -16.48 9.86 -9.69
CA PHE A 144 -17.59 10.34 -10.53
C PHE A 144 -18.35 9.15 -11.12
#